data_AF-A0A0F3NQI0-F1
#
_entry.id   AF-A0A0F3NQI0-F1
#
_cell.length_a   1.000
_cell.length_b   1.000
_cell.length_c   1.000
_cell.angle_alpha   90.00
_cell.angle_beta   90.00
_cell.angle_gamma   90.00
#
_symmetry.space_group_name_H-M   'P 1'
#
loop_
_entity.id
_entity.type
_entity.pdbx_description
1 polymer ?
#
loop_
_entity_poly.entity_id
_entity_poly.type
_entity_poly.pdbx_seq_one_letter_code
_entity_poly.pdbx_strand_id
1 'polypeptide(L)' 'MQNAIEHFDLAIKYDPSYLKTYCNKGYILSLLKRYSEAIESCNIAINMIQIMQIFIIIKE' A
#
# COMPACT_ATOMS: atom_id res chain seq x y z
N MET A 1 2.70 0.54 -17.50
CA MET A 1 2.01 0.85 -16.21
C MET A 1 1.38 -0.39 -15.59
N GLN A 2 0.68 -1.25 -16.34
CA GLN A 2 0.12 -2.49 -15.78
C GLN A 2 1.19 -3.42 -15.17
N ASN A 3 2.33 -3.64 -15.84
CA ASN A 3 3.44 -4.43 -15.29
C ASN A 3 4.01 -3.85 -13.98
N ALA A 4 3.90 -2.53 -13.76
CA ALA A 4 4.36 -1.92 -12.51
C ALA A 4 3.46 -2.35 -11.33
N ILE A 5 2.16 -2.56 -11.58
CA ILE A 5 1.23 -3.06 -10.56
C ILE A 5 1.63 -4.48 -10.16
N GLU A 6 1.97 -5.35 -11.11
CA GLU A 6 2.44 -6.71 -10.83
C GLU A 6 3.73 -6.72 -10.00
N HIS A 7 4.66 -5.80 -10.28
CA HIS A 7 5.85 -5.63 -9.46
C HIS A 7 5.53 -5.15 -8.04
N PHE A 8 4.55 -4.26 -7.86
CA PHE A 8 4.09 -3.86 -6.52
C PHE A 8 3.38 -4.99 -5.78
N ASP A 9 2.61 -5.82 -6.48
CA ASP A 9 1.98 -7.01 -5.89
C ASP A 9 3.03 -8.02 -5.40
N LEU A 10 4.10 -8.22 -6.17
CA LEU A 10 5.24 -9.03 -5.73
C LEU A 10 5.95 -8.40 -4.54
N ALA A 11 6.19 -7.08 -4.55
CA ALA A 11 6.81 -6.39 -3.43
C ALA A 11 5.97 -6.52 -2.15
N ILE A 12 4.64 -6.38 -2.24
CA ILE A 12 3.70 -6.60 -1.14
C ILE A 12 3.77 -8.05 -0.63
N LYS A 13 3.92 -9.02 -1.53
CA LYS A 13 4.05 -10.44 -1.15
C LYS A 13 5.32 -10.72 -0.35
N TYR A 14 6.43 -10.06 -0.68
CA TYR A 14 7.71 -10.25 0.02
C TYR A 14 7.83 -9.41 1.30
N ASP A 15 7.34 -8.17 1.26
CA ASP A 15 7.31 -7.28 2.41
C ASP A 15 5.94 -6.57 2.48
N PRO A 16 4.97 -7.19 3.17
CA PRO A 16 3.67 -6.58 3.36
C PRO A 16 3.72 -5.38 4.29
N SER A 17 4.82 -5.11 5.01
CA SER A 17 4.95 -3.96 5.91
C SER A 17 5.47 -2.70 5.21
N TYR A 18 5.93 -2.83 3.96
CA TYR A 18 6.53 -1.71 3.25
C TYR A 18 5.48 -0.74 2.71
N LEU A 19 5.11 0.22 3.56
CA LEU A 19 4.09 1.23 3.32
C LEU A 19 4.21 1.92 1.94
N LYS A 20 5.44 2.22 1.51
CA LYS A 20 5.71 2.96 0.27
C LYS A 20 5.23 2.21 -0.96
N THR A 21 5.18 0.88 -0.92
CA THR A 21 4.67 0.03 -2.00
C THR A 21 3.20 0.29 -2.27
N TYR A 22 2.37 0.38 -1.22
CA TYR A 22 0.93 0.63 -1.34
C TYR A 22 0.64 2.04 -1.88
N CYS A 23 1.37 3.05 -1.41
CA CYS A 23 1.26 4.42 -1.92
C CYS A 23 1.61 4.51 -3.42
N ASN A 24 2.72 3.88 -3.83
CA ASN A 24 3.16 3.89 -5.22
C ASN A 24 2.18 3.11 -6.13
N LYS A 25 1.65 1.98 -5.66
CA LYS A 25 0.62 1.22 -6.37
C LYS A 25 -0.66 2.06 -6.57
N GLY A 26 -1.13 2.72 -5.52
CA GLY A 26 -2.29 3.63 -5.59
C GLY A 26 -2.09 4.78 -6.56
N TYR A 27 -0.91 5.39 -6.58
CA TYR A 27 -0.56 6.44 -7.54
C TYR A 27 -0.64 5.95 -8.99
N ILE A 28 -0.02 4.80 -9.32
CA ILE A 28 -0.08 4.22 -10.67
C ILE A 28 -1.51 3.85 -11.07
N LEU A 29 -2.31 3.30 -10.14
CA LEU A 29 -3.73 3.00 -10.38
C LEU A 29 -4.53 4.27 -10.70
N SER A 30 -4.23 5.39 -10.04
CA SER A 30 -4.87 6.68 -10.34
C SER A 30 -4.53 7.20 -11.74
N LEU A 31 -3.28 7.04 -12.19
CA LEU A 31 -2.84 7.41 -13.54
C LEU A 31 -3.53 6.55 -14.61
N LEU A 32 -3.84 5.30 -14.28
CA LEU A 32 -4.62 4.38 -15.11
C LEU A 32 -6.14 4.59 -14.99
N LYS A 33 -6.60 5.59 -14.22
CA LYS A 33 -8.02 5.86 -13.95
C LYS A 33 -8.77 4.72 -13.25
N ARG A 34 -8.04 3.81 -12.60
CA ARG A 34 -8.57 2.70 -11.77
C ARG A 34 -8.78 3.20 -10.34
N TYR A 35 -9.71 4.15 -10.19
CA TYR A 35 -9.85 4.92 -8.95
C TYR A 35 -10.27 4.09 -7.73
N SER A 36 -11.14 3.09 -7.91
CA SER A 36 -11.57 2.20 -6.82
C SER A 36 -10.38 1.46 -6.20
N GLU A 37 -9.52 0.88 -7.04
CA GLU A 37 -8.34 0.12 -6.59
C GLU A 37 -7.26 1.04 -6.02
N ALA A 38 -7.16 2.28 -6.54
CA ALA A 38 -6.29 3.29 -5.97
C ALA A 38 -6.71 3.65 -4.54
N ILE A 39 -8.02 3.87 -4.32
CA ILE A 39 -8.59 4.15 -2.99
C ILE A 39 -8.34 2.98 -2.04
N GLU A 40 -8.54 1.75 -2.50
CA GLU A 40 -8.28 0.56 -1.68
C GLU A 40 -6.80 0.45 -1.28
N SER A 41 -5.88 0.72 -2.21
CA SER A 41 -4.44 0.75 -1.91
C SER A 41 -4.09 1.82 -0.86
N CYS A 42 -4.71 3.01 -0.94
CA CYS A 42 -4.53 4.07 0.05
C CYS A 42 -5.12 3.71 1.42
N ASN A 43 -6.30 3.07 1.46
CA ASN A 43 -6.93 2.63 2.71
C ASN A 43 -6.07 1.59 3.43
N ILE A 44 -5.47 0.65 2.70
CA ILE A 44 -4.53 -0.32 3.28
C ILE A 44 -3.33 0.40 3.90
N ALA A 45 -2.75 1.38 3.20
CA ALA A 45 -1.64 2.16 3.73
C ALA A 45 -2.01 2.90 5.03
N ILE A 46 -3.17 3.56 5.07
CA ILE A 46 -3.65 4.27 6.27
C ILE A 46 -3.82 3.30 7.45
N ASN A 47 -4.49 2.16 7.22
CA ASN A 47 -4.69 1.15 8.26
C ASN A 47 -3.36 0.60 8.79
N MET A 48 -2.37 0.42 7.91
CA MET A 48 -1.05 -0.06 8.30
C MET A 48 -0.30 0.94 9.18
N ILE A 49 -0.38 2.24 8.89
CA ILE A 49 0.18 3.30 9.76
C ILE A 49 -0.45 3.22 11.15
N GLN A 50 -1.78 3.09 11.21
CA GLN A 50 -2.51 3.01 12.48
C GLN A 50 -2.10 1.77 13.29
N ILE A 51 -1.97 0.60 12.65
CA ILE A 51 -1.47 -0.63 13.29
C ILE A 51 -0.04 -0.43 13.81
N MET A 52 0.84 0.20 13.02
CA MET A 52 2.24 0.43 13.41
C MET A 52 2.34 1.35 14.63
N GLN A 53 1.52 2.39 14.71
CA GLN A 53 1.43 3.26 15.88
C GLN A 53 0.97 2.51 17.14
N ILE A 54 -0.07 1.69 17.03
CA ILE A 54 -0.56 0.87 18.15
C ILE A 54 0.51 -0.11 18.62
N PHE A 55 1.24 -0.75 17.69
CA PHE A 55 2.31 -1.68 18.02
C PHE A 55 3.49 -1.02 18.75
N ILE A 56 3.85 0.21 18.40
CA ILE A 56 4.87 1.00 19.11
C ILE A 56 4.41 1.23 20.56
N ILE A 57 3.17 1.67 20.76
CA ILE A 57 2.61 1.96 22.09
C ILE A 57 2.56 0.71 22.99
N ILE A 58 2.27 -0.48 22.43
CA ILE A 58 2.18 -1.73 23.21
C ILE A 58 3.57 -2.30 23.55
N LYS A 59 4.63 -1.88 22.84
CA LYS A 59 6.00 -2.34 23.06
C LYS A 59 6.81 -1.50 24.05
N GLU A 60 6.27 -0.36 24.49
CA GLU A 60 6.78 0.46 25.59
C GLU A 60 6.07 0.14 26.91
#